data_AF-A0AAA9ZU94-F1
#
_entry.id   AF-A0AAA9ZU94-F1
#
_cell.length_a   1.000
_cell.length_b   1.000
_cell.length_c   1.000
_cell.angle_alpha   90.00
_cell.angle_beta   90.00
_cell.angle_gamma   90.00
#
_symmetry.space_group_name_H-M   'P 1'
#
loop_
_entity.id
_entity.type
_entity.pdbx_description
1 polymer ?
#
loop_
_entity_poly.entity_id
_entity_poly.type
_entity_poly.pdbx_seq_one_letter_code
_entity_poly.pdbx_strand_id
1 'polypeptide(L)'
;MLPTDLAYIWWAPSSCAATRLPCPIIVRINRLLRLPRMWEWFDRTETATGYPNAFRICKVVLAILVLIHWNACLYFAISYALGFSTDNWVYNINGAKNLTLSRQYIYSFYWSTLTLTTIGETPTPENDAEYLFVVADFLAGVLIFATIVGAQHQQDTLESGVAKLEQTVENLNLRLARLLAEYSASQAKLKQRISKLEER
;
A
#
# COMPACT_ATOMS: atom_id res chain seq x y z
N MET A 1 22.90 -5.19 4.69
CA MET A 1 23.31 -4.09 3.78
C MET A 1 24.36 -4.67 2.84
N LEU A 2 23.95 -5.15 1.66
CA LEU A 2 24.89 -5.60 0.64
C LEU A 2 25.68 -4.40 0.12
N PRO A 3 27.01 -4.49 -0.08
CA PRO A 3 27.81 -3.39 -0.58
C PRO A 3 27.63 -3.27 -2.08
N THR A 4 26.50 -2.72 -2.51
CA THR A 4 26.24 -2.40 -3.93
C THR A 4 27.19 -1.35 -4.49
N ASP A 5 27.94 -0.65 -3.62
CA ASP A 5 29.01 0.25 -4.02
C ASP A 5 30.23 -0.47 -4.63
N LEU A 6 30.43 -1.77 -4.37
CA LEU A 6 31.47 -2.58 -5.02
C LEU A 6 31.16 -2.88 -6.50
N ALA A 7 29.88 -2.82 -6.91
CA ALA A 7 29.49 -2.98 -8.32
C ALA A 7 29.99 -1.82 -9.20
N TYR A 8 30.27 -0.65 -8.60
CA TYR A 8 30.86 0.50 -9.32
C TYR A 8 32.32 0.27 -9.73
N ILE A 9 33.02 -0.69 -9.13
CA ILE A 9 34.41 -1.03 -9.48
C ILE A 9 34.47 -1.86 -10.77
N TRP A 10 33.41 -2.62 -11.07
CA TRP A 10 33.33 -3.51 -12.23
C TRP A 10 32.57 -2.90 -13.43
N TRP A 11 31.74 -1.88 -13.21
CA TRP A 11 31.03 -1.14 -14.27
C TRP A 11 31.63 0.25 -14.46
N ALA A 12 32.49 0.39 -15.48
CA ALA A 12 33.14 1.65 -15.82
C ALA A 12 32.09 2.74 -16.19
N PRO A 13 32.17 3.97 -15.64
CA PRO A 13 31.18 5.04 -15.87
C PRO A 13 31.21 5.64 -17.29
N SER A 14 32.23 5.36 -18.09
CA SER A 14 32.49 6.04 -19.37
C SER A 14 31.73 5.51 -20.58
N SER A 15 31.07 4.35 -20.48
CA SER A 15 30.25 3.76 -21.56
C SER A 15 28.75 4.11 -21.47
N CYS A 16 28.38 5.06 -20.62
CA CYS A 16 26.98 5.46 -20.40
C CYS A 16 26.59 6.58 -21.39
N ALA A 17 26.09 6.21 -22.57
CA ALA A 17 25.55 7.18 -23.53
C ALA A 17 24.25 7.80 -22.99
N ALA A 18 24.01 9.09 -23.27
CA ALA A 18 22.81 9.84 -22.88
C ALA A 18 21.49 9.26 -23.44
N THR A 19 21.58 8.33 -24.38
CA THR A 19 20.47 7.55 -24.98
C THR A 19 20.27 6.18 -24.33
N ARG A 20 21.09 5.79 -23.35
CA ARG A 20 20.94 4.53 -22.59
C ARG A 20 20.43 4.82 -21.18
N LEU A 21 19.54 3.96 -20.67
CA LEU A 21 19.10 4.02 -19.27
C LEU A 21 20.34 4.15 -18.36
N PRO A 22 20.36 5.11 -17.40
CA PRO A 22 21.50 5.29 -16.55
C PRO A 22 21.77 4.01 -15.77
N CYS A 23 22.85 3.34 -16.14
CA CYS A 23 23.54 2.27 -15.42
C CYS A 23 23.54 2.37 -13.87
N PRO A 24 23.54 3.58 -13.25
CA PRO A 24 23.35 3.74 -11.79
C PRO A 24 22.02 3.28 -11.19
N ILE A 25 20.94 3.20 -11.97
CA ILE A 25 19.58 2.99 -11.44
C ILE A 25 19.37 1.55 -10.97
N ILE A 26 19.91 0.57 -11.70
CA ILE A 26 19.83 -0.86 -11.35
C ILE A 26 20.58 -1.14 -10.03
N VAL A 27 21.73 -0.48 -9.82
CA VAL A 27 22.54 -0.61 -8.60
C VAL A 27 21.86 0.03 -7.39
N ARG A 28 20.98 1.02 -7.60
CA ARG A 28 20.23 1.73 -6.55
C ARG A 28 18.93 1.04 -6.10
N ILE A 29 18.49 -0.02 -6.77
CA ILE A 29 17.32 -0.83 -6.35
C ILE A 29 17.52 -1.43 -4.94
N ASN A 30 18.77 -1.62 -4.49
CA ASN A 30 19.11 -2.03 -3.11
C ASN A 30 18.54 -1.08 -2.02
N ARG A 31 18.15 0.15 -2.39
CA ARG A 31 17.48 1.10 -1.47
C ARG A 31 16.01 0.73 -1.19
N LEU A 32 15.37 -0.04 -2.07
CA LEU A 32 14.02 -0.60 -1.86
C LEU A 32 13.99 -1.68 -0.77
N LEU A 33 15.15 -2.26 -0.40
CA LEU A 33 15.24 -3.14 0.77
C LEU A 33 14.95 -2.41 2.12
N ARG A 34 14.76 -1.09 2.10
CA ARG A 34 14.30 -0.30 3.25
C ARG A 34 12.78 -0.14 3.33
N LEU A 35 12.02 -0.66 2.35
CA LEU A 35 10.56 -0.73 2.41
C LEU A 35 10.01 -1.32 3.73
N PRO A 36 10.56 -2.40 4.33
CA PRO A 36 10.07 -2.92 5.63
C PRO A 36 10.06 -1.87 6.75
N ARG A 37 11.02 -0.92 6.75
CA ARG A 37 11.05 0.15 7.74
C ARG A 37 9.98 1.23 7.49
N MET A 38 9.58 1.44 6.24
CA MET A 38 8.44 2.30 5.92
C MET A 38 7.13 1.67 6.37
N TRP A 39 6.96 0.36 6.14
CA TRP A 39 5.77 -0.38 6.63
C TRP A 39 5.65 -0.30 8.15
N GLU A 40 6.76 -0.50 8.89
CA GLU A 40 6.78 -0.35 10.35
C GLU A 40 6.40 1.07 10.81
N TRP A 41 6.82 2.10 10.08
CA TRP A 41 6.42 3.48 10.39
C TRP A 41 4.94 3.75 10.08
N PHE A 42 4.40 3.19 9.00
CA PHE A 42 2.98 3.29 8.67
C PHE A 42 2.10 2.64 9.73
N ASP A 43 2.47 1.45 10.22
CA ASP A 43 1.71 0.76 11.28
C ASP A 43 1.68 1.56 12.58
N ARG A 44 2.83 2.11 12.98
CA ARG A 44 2.92 2.97 14.17
C ARG A 44 2.09 4.24 14.00
N THR A 45 2.14 4.85 12.82
CA THR A 45 1.41 6.09 12.56
C THR A 45 -0.10 5.84 12.55
N GLU A 46 -0.57 4.70 12.00
CA GLU A 46 -1.98 4.34 12.04
C GLU A 46 -2.51 4.30 13.48
N THR A 47 -1.81 3.62 14.39
CA THR A 47 -2.20 3.52 15.81
C THR A 47 -2.12 4.84 16.58
N ALA A 48 -1.33 5.82 16.10
CA ALA A 48 -1.16 7.11 16.74
C ALA A 48 -2.09 8.21 16.20
N THR A 49 -2.78 7.97 15.06
CA THR A 49 -3.63 8.98 14.44
C THR A 49 -5.02 9.03 15.06
N GLY A 50 -5.55 10.24 15.30
CA GLY A 50 -6.94 10.44 15.73
C GLY A 50 -7.99 10.23 14.62
N TYR A 51 -7.56 9.95 13.39
CA TYR A 51 -8.41 9.76 12.21
C TYR A 51 -8.00 8.49 11.42
N PRO A 52 -8.23 7.29 11.97
CA PRO A 52 -7.74 6.03 11.39
C PRO A 52 -8.24 5.79 9.96
N ASN A 53 -9.50 6.14 9.67
CA ASN A 53 -10.09 5.96 8.34
C ASN A 53 -9.41 6.81 7.25
N ALA A 54 -8.99 8.04 7.58
CA ALA A 54 -8.29 8.91 6.63
C ALA A 54 -6.88 8.38 6.33
N PHE A 55 -6.19 7.88 7.37
CA PHE A 55 -4.85 7.32 7.21
C PHE A 55 -4.87 6.01 6.42
N ARG A 56 -5.93 5.20 6.55
CA ARG A 56 -6.17 4.00 5.72
C ARG A 56 -6.28 4.31 4.25
N ILE A 57 -7.12 5.28 3.89
CA ILE A 57 -7.28 5.71 2.49
C ILE A 57 -5.94 6.23 1.96
N CYS A 58 -5.21 7.02 2.76
CA CYS A 58 -3.89 7.53 2.38
C CYS A 58 -2.90 6.39 2.09
N LYS A 59 -2.82 5.37 2.95
CA LYS A 59 -1.95 4.19 2.75
C LYS A 59 -2.26 3.47 1.44
N VAL A 60 -3.55 3.24 1.14
CA VAL A 60 -3.97 2.59 -0.11
C VAL A 60 -3.61 3.44 -1.32
N VAL A 61 -3.90 4.74 -1.30
CA VAL A 61 -3.56 5.67 -2.39
C VAL A 61 -2.04 5.70 -2.63
N LEU A 62 -1.24 5.78 -1.58
CA LEU A 62 0.22 5.74 -1.70
C LEU A 62 0.72 4.41 -2.30
N ALA A 63 0.14 3.28 -1.90
CA ALA A 63 0.47 1.98 -2.47
C ALA A 63 0.16 1.94 -3.98
N ILE A 64 -1.00 2.46 -4.40
CA ILE A 64 -1.39 2.53 -5.81
C ILE A 64 -0.41 3.42 -6.61
N LEU A 65 -0.05 4.60 -6.09
CA LEU A 65 0.90 5.49 -6.77
C LEU A 65 2.28 4.84 -6.97
N VAL A 66 2.75 4.05 -6.01
CA VAL A 66 4.02 3.32 -6.12
C VAL A 66 3.93 2.23 -7.19
N LEU A 67 2.80 1.52 -7.28
CA LEU A 67 2.58 0.52 -8.34
C LEU A 67 2.59 1.15 -9.73
N ILE A 68 1.87 2.27 -9.91
CA ILE A 68 1.86 3.03 -11.18
C ILE A 68 3.28 3.51 -11.51
N HIS A 69 4.04 4.01 -10.54
CA HIS A 69 5.42 4.43 -10.77
C HIS A 69 6.31 3.27 -11.26
N TRP A 70 6.21 2.10 -10.62
CA TRP A 70 6.98 0.92 -11.00
C TRP A 70 6.61 0.42 -12.40
N ASN A 71 5.32 0.34 -12.69
CA ASN A 71 4.85 -0.07 -14.00
C ASN A 71 5.28 0.93 -15.10
N ALA A 72 5.18 2.24 -14.84
CA ALA A 72 5.70 3.26 -15.75
C ALA A 72 7.20 3.11 -16.03
N CYS A 73 8.00 2.81 -15.00
CA CYS A 73 9.43 2.56 -15.16
C CYS A 73 9.70 1.26 -15.94
N LEU A 74 8.92 0.20 -15.73
CA LEU A 74 9.04 -1.05 -16.48
C LEU A 74 8.67 -0.87 -17.95
N TYR A 75 7.56 -0.17 -18.25
CA TYR A 75 7.16 0.18 -19.61
C TYR A 75 8.27 0.95 -20.34
N PHE A 76 8.87 1.96 -19.68
CA PHE A 76 9.98 2.72 -20.26
C PHE A 76 11.23 1.85 -20.46
N ALA A 77 11.53 0.92 -19.54
CA ALA A 77 12.66 0.01 -19.66
C ALA A 77 12.48 -1.00 -20.81
N ILE A 78 11.26 -1.51 -21.04
CA ILE A 78 10.93 -2.40 -22.16
C ILE A 78 10.96 -1.65 -23.48
N SER A 79 10.39 -0.44 -23.51
CA SER A 79 10.49 0.48 -24.65
C SER A 79 11.95 0.71 -25.07
N TYR A 80 12.85 0.82 -24.10
CA TYR A 80 14.28 0.92 -24.36
C TYR A 80 14.90 -0.39 -24.88
N ALA A 81 14.50 -1.54 -24.33
CA ALA A 81 15.03 -2.85 -24.71
C ALA A 81 14.63 -3.29 -26.13
N LEU A 82 13.40 -2.97 -26.54
CA LEU A 82 12.91 -3.22 -27.90
C LEU A 82 13.42 -2.17 -28.89
N GLY A 83 13.71 -0.96 -28.40
CA GLY A 83 14.24 0.16 -29.17
C GLY A 83 13.17 1.24 -29.35
N PHE A 84 13.51 2.50 -29.09
CA PHE A 84 12.53 3.59 -29.16
C PHE A 84 12.00 3.82 -30.58
N SER A 85 10.72 4.17 -30.68
CA SER A 85 10.03 4.50 -31.94
C SER A 85 10.04 3.39 -33.01
N THR A 86 10.17 2.12 -32.60
CA THR A 86 10.08 0.96 -33.51
C THR A 86 8.67 0.74 -34.04
N ASP A 87 7.67 0.97 -33.19
CA ASP A 87 6.25 0.71 -33.40
C ASP A 87 5.41 1.78 -32.69
N ASN A 88 4.08 1.65 -32.75
CA ASN A 88 3.14 2.60 -32.14
C ASN A 88 2.96 2.40 -30.63
N TRP A 89 3.39 1.27 -30.09
CA TRP A 89 3.22 0.92 -28.67
C TRP A 89 4.36 1.46 -27.81
N VAL A 90 5.59 1.36 -28.32
CA VAL A 90 6.81 1.83 -27.68
C VAL A 90 6.85 3.36 -27.63
N TYR A 91 7.49 3.89 -26.58
CA TYR A 91 7.67 5.34 -26.44
C TYR A 91 8.35 5.97 -27.67
N ASN A 92 7.69 6.98 -28.24
CA ASN A 92 8.19 7.66 -29.42
C ASN A 92 9.09 8.86 -29.06
N ILE A 93 10.38 8.76 -29.40
CA ILE A 93 11.39 9.82 -29.20
C ILE A 93 11.48 10.81 -30.37
N ASN A 94 10.74 10.57 -31.46
CA ASN A 94 10.78 11.43 -32.65
C ASN A 94 10.08 12.76 -32.33
N GLY A 95 10.90 13.80 -32.15
CA GLY A 95 10.45 15.18 -31.91
C GLY A 95 11.16 15.84 -30.72
N ALA A 96 11.57 17.10 -30.89
CA ALA A 96 12.37 17.86 -29.91
C ALA A 96 11.76 17.90 -28.48
N LYS A 97 10.43 17.83 -28.36
CA LYS A 97 9.72 17.85 -27.07
C LYS A 97 9.74 16.49 -26.35
N ASN A 98 9.85 15.38 -27.09
CA ASN A 98 9.82 14.01 -26.57
C ASN A 98 11.20 13.55 -26.03
N LEU A 99 12.25 14.32 -26.29
CA LEU A 99 13.59 14.10 -25.72
C LEU A 99 13.71 14.53 -24.26
N THR A 100 12.78 15.33 -23.74
CA THR A 100 12.85 15.80 -22.36
C THR A 100 12.48 14.69 -21.37
N LEU A 101 13.29 14.52 -20.32
CA LEU A 101 13.07 13.49 -19.28
C LEU A 101 11.69 13.61 -18.61
N SER A 102 11.22 14.85 -18.40
CA SER A 102 9.91 15.10 -17.82
C SER A 102 8.79 14.58 -18.73
N ARG A 103 8.90 14.76 -20.05
CA ARG A 103 7.89 14.29 -21.01
C ARG A 103 7.86 12.76 -21.09
N GLN A 104 9.04 12.13 -21.07
CA GLN A 104 9.18 10.66 -21.03
C GLN A 104 8.48 10.10 -19.80
N TYR A 105 8.81 10.61 -18.62
CA TYR A 105 8.22 10.15 -17.37
C TYR A 105 6.70 10.38 -17.31
N ILE A 106 6.22 11.58 -17.65
CA ILE A 106 4.78 11.91 -17.59
C ILE A 106 3.97 11.02 -18.53
N TYR A 107 4.48 10.76 -19.73
CA TYR A 107 3.80 9.89 -20.69
C TYR A 107 3.77 8.43 -20.21
N SER A 108 4.90 7.89 -19.75
CA SER A 108 4.95 6.52 -19.22
C SER A 108 4.05 6.36 -17.99
N PHE A 109 3.96 7.38 -17.14
CA PHE A 109 3.06 7.41 -15.99
C PHE A 109 1.59 7.45 -16.40
N TYR A 110 1.26 8.23 -17.43
CA TYR A 110 -0.08 8.27 -18.02
C TYR A 110 -0.48 6.91 -18.62
N TRP A 111 0.38 6.31 -19.44
CA TRP A 111 0.17 4.98 -20.01
C TRP A 111 -0.06 3.94 -18.91
N SER A 112 0.81 3.94 -17.90
CA SER A 112 0.71 3.04 -16.76
C SER A 112 -0.59 3.22 -15.96
N THR A 113 -1.03 4.46 -15.78
CA THR A 113 -2.29 4.73 -15.09
C THR A 113 -3.46 4.12 -15.84
N LEU A 114 -3.52 4.27 -17.18
CA LEU A 114 -4.58 3.71 -18.01
C LEU A 114 -4.62 2.18 -18.01
N THR A 115 -3.46 1.53 -18.00
CA THR A 115 -3.37 0.06 -17.96
C THR A 115 -3.76 -0.48 -16.59
N LEU A 116 -3.24 0.10 -15.50
CA LEU A 116 -3.57 -0.34 -14.12
C LEU A 116 -5.02 -0.06 -13.73
N THR A 117 -5.61 1.03 -14.21
CA THR A 117 -7.02 1.39 -13.95
C THR A 117 -7.99 0.73 -14.92
N THR A 118 -7.49 -0.15 -15.80
CA THR A 118 -8.28 -0.92 -16.78
C THR A 118 -9.11 -0.05 -17.74
N ILE A 119 -8.74 1.22 -17.93
CA ILE A 119 -9.41 2.11 -18.89
C ILE A 119 -9.04 1.71 -20.32
N GLY A 120 -7.80 1.26 -20.55
CA GLY A 120 -7.40 0.53 -21.76
C GLY A 120 -7.32 1.34 -23.06
N GLU A 121 -7.37 2.68 -23.02
CA GLU A 121 -7.19 3.55 -24.19
C GLU A 121 -5.72 3.69 -24.62
N THR A 122 -4.96 2.59 -24.58
CA THR A 122 -3.54 2.55 -24.95
C THR A 122 -3.36 1.95 -26.35
N PRO A 123 -2.30 2.32 -27.09
CA PRO A 123 -1.99 1.70 -28.37
C PRO A 123 -1.89 0.19 -28.22
N THR A 124 -2.33 -0.55 -29.24
CA THR A 124 -2.29 -2.01 -29.23
C THR A 124 -0.84 -2.48 -29.37
N PRO A 125 -0.40 -3.46 -28.55
CA PRO A 125 0.90 -4.08 -28.73
C PRO A 125 1.01 -4.75 -30.11
N GLU A 126 2.19 -4.70 -30.71
CA GLU A 126 2.48 -5.25 -32.05
C GLU A 126 3.41 -6.47 -31.96
N ASN A 127 4.16 -6.61 -30.87
CA ASN A 127 5.17 -7.67 -30.69
C ASN A 127 4.79 -8.66 -29.57
N ASP A 128 5.17 -9.94 -29.71
CA ASP A 128 4.85 -11.01 -28.75
C ASP A 128 5.33 -10.68 -27.33
N ALA A 129 6.50 -10.04 -27.21
CA ALA A 129 7.06 -9.60 -25.94
C ALA A 129 6.20 -8.52 -25.25
N GLU A 130 5.57 -7.63 -26.03
CA GLU A 130 4.69 -6.58 -25.53
C GLU A 130 3.36 -7.16 -25.05
N TYR A 131 2.79 -8.11 -25.81
CA TYR A 131 1.61 -8.85 -25.40
C TYR A 131 1.83 -9.60 -24.08
N LEU A 132 2.94 -10.32 -23.95
CA LEU A 132 3.28 -11.03 -22.71
C LEU A 132 3.44 -10.05 -21.53
N PHE A 133 4.07 -8.89 -21.76
CA PHE A 133 4.22 -7.87 -20.72
C PHE A 133 2.86 -7.30 -20.28
N VAL A 134 2.00 -6.90 -21.22
CA VAL A 134 0.68 -6.33 -20.90
C VAL A 134 -0.20 -7.36 -20.15
N VAL A 135 -0.19 -8.63 -20.57
CA VAL A 135 -0.95 -9.69 -19.89
C VAL A 135 -0.41 -9.96 -18.49
N ALA A 136 0.91 -10.06 -18.34
CA ALA A 136 1.54 -10.28 -17.04
C ALA A 136 1.30 -9.11 -16.09
N ASP A 137 1.39 -7.88 -16.60
CA ASP A 137 1.13 -6.66 -15.82
C ASP A 137 -0.33 -6.56 -15.39
N PHE A 138 -1.27 -6.86 -16.28
CA PHE A 138 -2.69 -6.86 -15.94
C PHE A 138 -3.01 -7.90 -14.85
N LEU A 139 -2.47 -9.11 -14.97
CA LEU A 139 -2.65 -10.17 -13.97
C LEU A 139 -2.02 -9.76 -12.62
N ALA A 140 -0.78 -9.27 -12.64
CA ALA A 140 -0.10 -8.80 -11.44
C ALA A 140 -0.86 -7.64 -10.79
N GLY A 141 -1.31 -6.66 -11.58
CA GLY A 141 -2.11 -5.52 -11.13
C GLY A 141 -3.36 -5.98 -10.39
N VAL A 142 -4.21 -6.78 -11.03
CA VAL A 142 -5.47 -7.27 -10.44
C VAL A 142 -5.22 -8.06 -9.16
N LEU A 143 -4.20 -8.93 -9.13
CA LEU A 143 -3.86 -9.71 -7.93
C LEU A 143 -3.38 -8.83 -6.77
N ILE A 144 -2.54 -7.83 -7.05
CA ILE A 144 -2.03 -6.91 -6.04
C ILE A 144 -3.18 -6.04 -5.50
N PHE A 145 -4.01 -5.48 -6.39
CA PHE A 145 -5.19 -4.70 -5.98
C PHE A 145 -6.13 -5.52 -5.11
N ALA A 146 -6.46 -6.75 -5.51
CA ALA A 146 -7.31 -7.64 -4.74
C ALA A 146 -6.71 -7.95 -3.35
N THR A 147 -5.40 -8.18 -3.28
CA THR A 147 -4.70 -8.47 -2.01
C THR A 147 -4.71 -7.26 -1.07
N ILE A 148 -4.43 -6.06 -1.58
CA ILE A 148 -4.41 -4.82 -0.78
C ILE A 148 -5.80 -4.53 -0.21
N VAL A 149 -6.83 -4.59 -1.07
CA VAL A 149 -8.22 -4.33 -0.65
C VAL A 149 -8.71 -5.41 0.31
N GLY A 150 -8.39 -6.69 0.05
CA GLY A 150 -8.76 -7.80 0.92
C GLY A 150 -8.14 -7.70 2.31
N ALA A 151 -6.84 -7.38 2.39
CA ALA A 151 -6.14 -7.19 3.66
C ALA A 151 -6.73 -6.03 4.47
N GLN A 152 -7.02 -4.89 3.81
CA GLN A 152 -7.62 -3.73 4.46
C GLN A 152 -9.04 -4.04 4.97
N HIS A 153 -9.86 -4.71 4.17
CA HIS A 153 -11.22 -5.09 4.56
C HIS A 153 -11.24 -6.05 5.76
N GLN A 154 -10.31 -7.01 5.78
CA GLN A 154 -10.14 -7.91 6.92
C GLN A 154 -9.77 -7.14 8.19
N GLN A 155 -8.86 -6.18 8.08
CA GLN A 155 -8.45 -5.35 9.22
C GLN A 155 -9.62 -4.52 9.76
N ASP A 156 -10.41 -3.88 8.89
CA ASP A 156 -11.60 -3.11 9.27
C ASP A 156 -12.66 -3.99 9.98
N THR A 157 -12.83 -5.22 9.50
CA THR A 157 -13.77 -6.19 10.09
C THR A 157 -13.33 -6.57 11.51
N LEU A 158 -12.04 -6.84 11.72
CA LEU A 158 -11.49 -7.18 13.03
C LEU A 158 -11.69 -6.05 14.03
N GLU A 159 -11.42 -4.82 13.64
CA GLU A 159 -11.60 -3.66 14.52
C GLU A 159 -13.05 -3.42 14.88
N SER A 160 -13.97 -3.57 13.92
CA SER A 160 -15.40 -3.50 14.21
C SER A 160 -15.85 -4.60 15.20
N GLY A 161 -15.19 -5.76 15.16
CA GLY A 161 -15.40 -6.86 16.10
C GLY A 161 -14.88 -6.55 17.50
N VAL A 162 -13.66 -6.01 17.60
CA VAL A 162 -13.06 -5.59 18.88
C VAL A 162 -13.89 -4.50 19.54
N ALA A 163 -14.32 -3.48 18.78
CA ALA A 163 -15.17 -2.42 19.31
C ALA A 163 -16.50 -2.94 19.89
N LYS A 164 -17.12 -3.94 19.25
CA LYS A 164 -18.34 -4.59 19.78
C LYS A 164 -18.07 -5.39 21.06
N LEU A 165 -16.91 -6.04 21.17
CA LEU A 165 -16.51 -6.78 22.35
C LEU A 165 -16.26 -5.85 23.53
N GLU A 166 -15.54 -4.76 23.30
CA GLU A 166 -15.31 -3.71 24.32
C GLU A 166 -16.64 -3.16 24.84
N GLN A 167 -17.57 -2.82 23.94
CA GLN A 167 -18.91 -2.37 24.32
C GLN A 167 -19.68 -3.41 25.16
N THR A 168 -19.53 -4.70 24.83
CA THR A 168 -20.17 -5.78 25.58
C THR A 168 -19.58 -5.91 26.98
N VAL A 169 -18.26 -5.80 27.11
CA VAL A 169 -17.55 -5.82 28.39
C VAL A 169 -17.96 -4.64 29.26
N GLU A 170 -18.05 -3.44 28.69
CA GLU A 170 -18.55 -2.26 29.41
C GLU A 170 -19.97 -2.46 29.92
N ASN A 171 -20.87 -3.01 29.09
CA ASN A 171 -22.24 -3.30 29.49
C ASN A 171 -22.30 -4.31 30.66
N LEU A 172 -21.48 -5.36 30.60
CA LEU A 172 -21.38 -6.35 31.67
C LEU A 172 -20.86 -5.74 32.96
N ASN A 173 -19.82 -4.91 32.89
CA ASN A 173 -19.27 -4.22 34.05
C ASN A 173 -20.31 -3.30 34.70
N LEU A 174 -21.07 -2.55 33.90
CA LEU A 174 -22.15 -1.69 34.40
C LEU A 174 -23.26 -2.49 35.09
N ARG A 175 -23.66 -3.64 34.51
CA ARG A 175 -24.66 -4.54 35.12
C ARG A 175 -24.15 -5.16 36.42
N LEU A 176 -22.90 -5.61 36.44
CA LEU A 176 -22.30 -6.21 37.62
C LEU A 176 -22.18 -5.18 38.75
N ALA A 177 -21.76 -3.95 38.45
CA ALA A 177 -21.75 -2.86 39.43
C ALA A 177 -23.15 -2.58 40.01
N ARG A 178 -24.19 -2.57 39.16
CA ARG A 178 -25.58 -2.42 39.61
C ARG A 178 -26.02 -3.57 40.53
N LEU A 179 -25.73 -4.81 40.16
CA LEU A 179 -26.09 -5.98 40.97
C LEU A 179 -25.37 -6.00 42.33
N LEU A 180 -24.08 -5.65 42.37
CA LEU A 180 -23.34 -5.53 43.62
C LEU A 180 -23.93 -4.45 44.53
N ALA A 181 -24.35 -3.31 43.95
CA ALA A 181 -25.04 -2.26 44.69
C ALA A 181 -26.38 -2.75 45.28
N GLU A 182 -27.23 -3.40 44.48
CA GLU A 182 -28.51 -3.99 44.93
C GLU A 182 -28.32 -5.07 46.01
N TYR A 183 -27.31 -5.93 45.87
CA TYR A 183 -26.97 -6.94 46.86
C TYR A 183 -26.53 -6.32 48.18
N SER A 184 -25.64 -5.32 48.15
CA SER A 184 -25.16 -4.61 49.34
C SER A 184 -26.31 -3.90 50.09
N ALA A 185 -27.24 -3.27 49.35
CA ALA A 185 -28.42 -2.63 49.91
C ALA A 185 -29.38 -3.64 50.54
N SER A 186 -29.55 -4.81 49.91
CA SER A 186 -30.39 -5.89 50.44
C SER A 186 -29.79 -6.51 51.71
N GLN A 187 -28.48 -6.73 51.73
CA GLN A 187 -27.74 -7.18 52.91
C GLN A 187 -27.85 -6.19 54.07
N ALA A 188 -27.72 -4.88 53.80
CA ALA A 188 -27.89 -3.85 54.82
C ALA A 188 -29.31 -3.85 55.44
N LYS A 189 -30.35 -4.00 54.60
CA LYS A 189 -31.75 -4.13 55.06
C LYS A 189 -31.97 -5.39 55.90
N LEU A 190 -31.39 -6.52 55.49
CA LEU A 190 -31.48 -7.78 56.23
C LEU A 190 -30.82 -7.67 57.62
N LYS A 191 -29.61 -7.10 57.71
CA LYS A 191 -28.93 -6.86 59.00
C LYS A 191 -29.76 -5.99 59.95
N GLN A 192 -30.36 -4.91 59.44
CA GLN A 192 -31.27 -4.06 60.24
C GLN A 192 -32.50 -4.79 60.76
N ARG A 193 -33.03 -5.77 60.01
CA ARG A 193 -34.18 -6.57 60.46
C ARG A 193 -33.81 -7.53 61.57
N ILE A 194 -32.63 -8.15 61.49
CA ILE A 194 -32.13 -9.07 62.51
C ILE A 194 -31.86 -8.32 63.82
N SER A 195 -31.18 -7.17 63.80
CA SER A 195 -30.89 -6.41 65.03
C SER A 195 -32.16 -5.98 65.77
N LYS A 196 -33.23 -5.60 65.05
CA LYS A 196 -34.53 -5.26 65.64
C LYS A 196 -35.24 -6.46 66.29
N LEU A 197 -34.94 -7.68 65.85
CA LEU A 197 -35.49 -8.90 66.44
C LEU A 197 -34.70 -9.33 67.69
N GLU A 198 -33.39 -9.06 67.75
CA GLU A 198 -32.54 -9.36 68.90
C GLU A 198 -32.81 -8.43 70.12
N GLU A 199 -33.36 -7.24 69.90
CA GLU A 199 -33.73 -6.29 70.98
C GLU A 199 -35.10 -6.57 71.62
N ARG A 200 -35.84 -7.60 71.19
CA ARG A 200 -37.13 -8.02 71.77
C ARG A 200 -36.99 -9.30 72.60
#